data_AF-A0A0E0F6C2-F1
#
_entry.id   AF-A0A0E0F6C2-F1
#
_cell.length_a   1.000
_cell.length_b   1.000
_cell.length_c   1.000
_cell.angle_alpha   90.00
_cell.angle_beta   90.00
_cell.angle_gamma   90.00
#
_symmetry.space_group_name_H-M   'P 1'
#
loop_
_entity.id
_entity.type
_entity.pdbx_description
1 polymer ?
#
loop_
_entity_poly.entity_id
_entity_poly.type
_entity_poly.pdbx_seq_one_letter_code
_entity_poly.pdbx_strand_id
1 'polypeptide(L)'
;MPCRPSVPRSICGTCHQNSEGRSNGVFMIPCAAELQEAGIRFKVAADAGGGFAGAITFRGGVLTIPLLHVMDYTESMFLNLMAFERMHPGAGNDAMAAVIFTDNLIDTAEDVALLKSRGIISNLFGIDEAVAALFNDLSRGAGRG
;
A
#
# COMPACT_ATOMS: atom_id res chain seq x y z
N MET A 1 24.03 -3.05 26.56
CA MET A 1 23.21 -3.48 25.41
C MET A 1 21.93 -2.65 25.42
N PRO A 2 21.64 -1.80 24.42
CA PRO A 2 20.36 -1.10 24.40
C PRO A 2 19.25 -2.12 24.10
N CYS A 3 18.18 -2.10 24.88
CA CYS A 3 16.98 -2.89 24.62
C CYS A 3 16.44 -2.52 23.24
N ARG A 4 16.32 -3.52 22.35
CA ARG A 4 15.63 -3.35 21.07
C ARG A 4 14.16 -3.05 21.38
N PRO A 5 13.58 -1.92 20.94
CA PRO A 5 12.17 -1.66 21.20
C PRO A 5 11.33 -2.79 20.57
N SER A 6 10.49 -3.40 21.40
CA SER A 6 9.53 -4.42 20.99
C SER A 6 8.41 -3.76 20.18
N VAL A 7 8.16 -4.28 18.97
CA VAL A 7 7.06 -3.82 18.11
C VAL A 7 5.73 -4.02 18.85
N PRO A 8 4.81 -3.04 18.84
CA PRO A 8 3.49 -3.19 19.46
C PRO A 8 2.74 -4.40 18.88
N ARG A 9 1.97 -5.10 19.74
CA ARG A 9 1.18 -6.29 19.34
C ARG A 9 0.01 -5.98 18.40
N SER A 10 -0.40 -4.72 18.33
CA SER A 10 -1.40 -4.18 17.40
C SER A 10 -1.12 -2.69 17.24
N ILE A 11 -1.15 -2.19 16.00
CA ILE A 11 -1.04 -0.77 15.68
C ILE A 11 -2.28 -0.46 14.84
N CYS A 12 -3.10 0.49 15.28
CA CYS A 12 -4.27 0.95 14.54
C CYS A 12 -3.88 2.24 13.81
N GLY A 13 -4.17 2.33 12.52
CA GLY A 13 -3.89 3.54 11.73
C GLY A 13 -4.83 4.68 12.07
N THR A 14 -4.31 5.91 12.05
CA THR A 14 -5.10 7.16 12.19
C THR A 14 -5.02 8.06 10.96
N CYS A 15 -4.28 7.64 9.93
CA CYS A 15 -3.90 8.45 8.78
C CYS A 15 -5.03 8.90 7.85
N HIS A 16 -6.19 8.23 7.76
CA HIS A 16 -7.23 8.65 6.81
C HIS A 16 -7.88 10.00 7.19
N GLN A 17 -7.39 11.11 6.63
CA GLN A 17 -8.04 12.42 6.78
C GLN A 17 -9.22 12.63 5.82
N ASN A 18 -9.53 11.66 4.93
CA ASN A 18 -10.57 11.86 3.92
C ASN A 18 -11.39 10.59 3.60
N SER A 19 -12.32 10.23 4.48
CA SER A 19 -13.49 9.46 4.07
C SER A 19 -14.68 9.70 5.00
N GLU A 20 -15.56 10.64 4.64
CA GLU A 20 -16.96 10.50 5.02
C GLU A 20 -17.46 9.18 4.42
N GLY A 21 -17.71 8.17 5.27
CA GLY A 21 -18.45 6.96 4.87
C GLY A 21 -17.75 5.60 4.91
N ARG A 22 -16.86 5.32 5.87
CA ARG A 22 -16.43 3.93 6.18
C ARG A 22 -16.85 3.51 7.60
N SER A 23 -18.15 3.34 7.84
CA SER A 23 -18.63 2.59 9.00
C SER A 23 -18.74 1.10 8.65
N ASN A 24 -17.70 0.33 9.02
CA ASN A 24 -17.79 -1.03 9.59
C ASN A 24 -16.42 -1.72 9.58
N GLY A 25 -15.77 -1.81 10.75
CA GLY A 25 -14.93 -2.95 11.16
C GLY A 25 -13.74 -3.41 10.29
N VAL A 26 -13.27 -2.64 9.30
CA VAL A 26 -12.04 -2.97 8.57
C VAL A 26 -10.86 -2.46 9.39
N PHE A 27 -9.96 -3.37 9.79
CA PHE A 27 -8.68 -3.02 10.40
C PHE A 27 -7.90 -2.11 9.45
N MET A 28 -7.94 -0.80 9.66
CA MET A 28 -7.15 0.16 8.90
C MET A 28 -5.69 -0.08 9.21
N ILE A 29 -4.92 -0.46 8.18
CA ILE A 29 -3.47 -0.59 8.28
C ILE A 29 -2.93 0.85 8.41
N PRO A 30 -2.06 1.14 9.40
CA PRO A 30 -1.43 2.45 9.53
C PRO A 30 -0.62 2.83 8.27
N CYS A 31 -0.51 4.13 7.98
CA CYS A 31 0.29 4.58 6.84
C CYS A 31 1.79 4.32 7.06
N ALA A 32 2.60 4.51 6.02
CA ALA A 32 4.02 4.24 6.06
C ALA A 32 4.74 4.99 7.20
N ALA A 33 4.39 6.27 7.41
CA ALA A 33 4.95 7.07 8.50
C ALA A 33 4.59 6.49 9.88
N GLU A 34 3.31 6.20 10.14
CA GLU A 34 2.85 5.63 11.42
C GLU A 34 3.50 4.28 11.72
N LEU A 35 3.63 3.41 10.70
CA LEU A 35 4.32 2.13 10.85
C LEU A 35 5.81 2.33 11.19
N GLN A 36 6.46 3.30 10.56
CA GLN A 36 7.86 3.62 10.85
C GLN A 36 8.04 4.14 12.28
N GLU A 37 7.17 5.03 12.75
CA GLU A 37 7.17 5.56 14.12
C GLU A 37 6.96 4.44 15.14
N ALA A 38 6.11 3.47 14.82
CA ALA A 38 5.91 2.27 15.64
C ALA A 38 7.08 1.26 15.59
N GLY A 39 8.17 1.58 14.89
CA GLY A 39 9.39 0.79 14.82
C GLY A 39 9.41 -0.30 13.75
N ILE A 40 8.43 -0.30 12.84
CA ILE A 40 8.40 -1.21 11.69
C ILE A 40 9.34 -0.68 10.62
N ARG A 41 10.17 -1.59 10.07
CA ARG A 41 11.10 -1.28 8.99
C ARG A 41 10.57 -1.79 7.67
N PHE A 42 10.90 -1.07 6.61
CA PHE A 42 10.49 -1.38 5.25
C PHE A 42 11.64 -2.01 4.47
N LYS A 43 11.32 -3.02 3.63
CA LYS A 43 12.28 -3.68 2.75
C LYS A 43 11.63 -4.04 1.41
N VAL A 44 12.39 -3.94 0.32
CA VAL A 44 11.97 -4.42 -1.00
C VAL A 44 12.07 -5.95 -1.06
N ALA A 45 11.06 -6.61 -1.63
CA ALA A 45 11.08 -8.04 -1.91
C ALA A 45 12.15 -8.36 -2.98
N ALA A 46 12.89 -9.46 -2.79
CA ALA A 46 13.96 -9.87 -3.72
C ALA A 46 13.42 -10.63 -4.94
N ASP A 47 12.28 -11.30 -4.79
CA ASP A 47 11.53 -11.92 -5.88
C ASP A 47 10.04 -11.55 -5.71
N ALA A 48 9.36 -11.35 -6.84
CA ALA A 48 7.91 -11.20 -6.90
C ALA A 48 7.30 -12.38 -7.67
N GLY A 49 7.90 -13.58 -7.56
CA GLY A 49 7.55 -14.74 -8.39
C GLY A 49 6.11 -15.26 -8.18
N GLY A 50 5.45 -14.83 -7.11
CA GLY A 50 4.06 -15.15 -6.76
C GLY A 50 3.07 -14.00 -6.89
N GLY A 51 3.40 -12.95 -7.66
CA GLY A 51 2.56 -11.74 -7.78
C GLY A 51 2.67 -10.80 -6.57
N PHE A 52 1.87 -9.73 -6.57
CA PHE A 52 1.96 -8.66 -5.56
C PHE A 52 1.67 -9.18 -4.14
N ALA A 53 0.54 -9.87 -3.96
CA ALA A 53 0.12 -10.38 -2.66
C ALA A 53 1.09 -11.44 -2.10
N GLY A 54 1.62 -12.30 -2.97
CA GLY A 54 2.55 -13.37 -2.59
C GLY A 54 3.91 -12.88 -2.08
N ALA A 55 4.30 -11.65 -2.40
CA ALA A 55 5.59 -11.08 -2.02
C ALA A 55 5.53 -10.13 -0.81
N ILE A 56 4.34 -9.91 -0.21
CA ILE A 56 4.21 -9.15 1.05
C ILE A 56 4.46 -10.08 2.23
N THR A 57 5.44 -9.75 3.08
CA THR A 57 5.70 -10.51 4.31
C THR A 57 6.01 -9.60 5.49
N PHE A 58 5.56 -9.99 6.69
CA PHE A 58 5.90 -9.30 7.93
C PHE A 58 6.61 -10.26 8.89
N ARG A 59 7.91 -10.04 9.14
CA ARG A 59 8.71 -10.89 10.04
C ARG A 59 9.72 -10.06 10.82
N GLY A 60 9.77 -10.24 12.14
CA GLY A 60 10.77 -9.57 13.00
C GLY A 60 10.71 -8.03 12.98
N GLY A 61 9.52 -7.46 12.79
CA GLY A 61 9.33 -6.01 12.66
C GLY A 61 9.83 -5.44 11.33
N VAL A 62 9.92 -6.28 10.29
CA VAL A 62 10.24 -5.86 8.93
C VAL A 62 9.06 -6.22 8.04
N LEU A 63 8.46 -5.20 7.42
CA LEU A 63 7.47 -5.31 6.37
C LEU A 63 8.20 -5.30 5.03
N THR A 64 8.18 -6.46 4.37
CA THR A 64 8.75 -6.64 3.03
C THR A 64 7.64 -6.47 2.01
N ILE A 65 7.85 -5.62 1.01
CA ILE A 65 6.86 -5.22 0.02
C ILE A 65 7.49 -5.33 -1.37
N PRO A 66 6.75 -5.77 -2.41
CA PRO A 66 7.22 -5.70 -3.79
C PRO A 66 7.62 -4.28 -4.21
N LEU A 67 8.56 -4.16 -5.14
CA LEU A 67 8.83 -2.89 -5.81
C LEU A 67 7.60 -2.46 -6.61
N LEU A 68 7.12 -1.25 -6.34
CA LEU A 68 6.02 -0.59 -7.04
C LEU A 68 6.58 0.37 -8.09
N HIS A 69 6.34 0.04 -9.36
CA HIS A 69 6.62 0.95 -10.47
C HIS A 69 5.39 1.83 -10.73
N VAL A 70 5.53 3.12 -10.46
CA VAL A 70 4.47 4.11 -10.71
C VAL A 70 4.80 4.87 -11.99
N MET A 71 3.93 4.67 -12.99
CA MET A 71 4.04 5.12 -14.38
C MET A 71 2.74 5.80 -14.80
N ASP A 72 2.76 6.53 -15.92
CA ASP A 72 1.61 7.29 -16.46
C ASP A 72 0.37 6.43 -16.69
N TYR A 73 0.57 5.16 -17.03
CA TYR A 73 -0.50 4.19 -17.25
C TYR A 73 -0.91 3.39 -15.99
N THR A 74 -0.27 3.57 -14.83
CA THR A 74 -0.51 2.75 -13.62
C THR A 74 -1.97 2.75 -13.19
N GLU A 75 -2.64 3.91 -13.25
CA GLU A 75 -4.07 4.03 -12.94
C GLU A 75 -4.92 3.11 -13.83
N SER A 76 -4.79 3.29 -15.15
CA SER A 76 -5.56 2.55 -16.14
C SER A 76 -5.29 1.05 -16.07
N MET A 77 -4.04 0.66 -15.78
CA MET A 77 -3.66 -0.74 -15.58
C MET A 77 -4.41 -1.35 -14.40
N PHE A 78 -4.39 -0.71 -13.22
CA PHE A 78 -5.10 -1.23 -12.05
C PHE A 78 -6.61 -1.27 -12.24
N LEU A 79 -7.20 -0.24 -12.84
CA LEU A 79 -8.64 -0.22 -13.15
C LEU A 79 -9.04 -1.37 -14.09
N ASN A 80 -8.26 -1.60 -15.15
CA ASN A 80 -8.50 -2.69 -16.09
C ASN A 80 -8.35 -4.07 -15.43
N LEU A 81 -7.33 -4.25 -14.59
CA LEU A 81 -7.13 -5.52 -13.85
C LEU A 81 -8.25 -5.76 -12.84
N MET A 82 -8.65 -4.76 -12.06
CA MET A 82 -9.78 -4.90 -11.13
C MET A 82 -11.11 -5.17 -11.88
N ALA A 83 -11.34 -4.53 -13.03
CA ALA A 83 -12.49 -4.85 -13.87
C ALA A 83 -12.45 -6.31 -14.37
N PHE A 84 -11.27 -6.77 -14.79
CA PHE A 84 -11.07 -8.16 -15.19
C PHE A 84 -11.38 -9.15 -14.06
N GLU A 85 -10.87 -8.90 -12.85
CA GLU A 85 -11.15 -9.71 -11.64
C GLU A 85 -12.65 -9.78 -11.36
N ARG A 86 -13.37 -8.66 -11.47
CA ARG A 86 -14.82 -8.61 -11.24
C ARG A 86 -15.63 -9.37 -12.30
N MET A 87 -15.16 -9.36 -13.55
CA MET A 87 -15.85 -10.01 -14.67
C MET A 87 -15.57 -11.52 -14.78
N HIS A 88 -14.50 -12.01 -14.15
CA HIS A 88 -14.06 -13.39 -14.30
C HIS A 88 -13.99 -14.11 -12.94
N PRO A 89 -15.08 -14.78 -12.52
CA PRO A 89 -15.09 -15.60 -11.32
C PRO A 89 -13.97 -16.65 -11.37
N GLY A 90 -13.02 -16.56 -10.45
CA GLY A 90 -11.84 -17.42 -10.39
C GLY A 90 -10.52 -16.76 -10.78
N ALA A 91 -10.53 -15.51 -11.27
CA ALA A 91 -9.31 -14.74 -11.56
C ALA A 91 -8.54 -14.28 -10.32
N GLY A 92 -9.13 -14.38 -9.13
CA GLY A 92 -8.54 -13.90 -7.88
C GLY A 92 -8.89 -12.43 -7.59
N ASN A 93 -8.10 -11.82 -6.70
CA ASN A 93 -8.29 -10.44 -6.23
C ASN A 93 -6.95 -9.74 -5.97
N ASP A 94 -5.88 -10.16 -6.64
CA ASP A 94 -4.53 -9.66 -6.41
C ASP A 94 -4.40 -8.16 -6.73
N ALA A 95 -5.03 -7.69 -7.80
CA ALA A 95 -5.03 -6.28 -8.19
C ALA A 95 -5.83 -5.42 -7.20
N MET A 96 -7.03 -5.87 -6.82
CA MET A 96 -7.81 -5.22 -5.77
C MET A 96 -7.07 -5.18 -4.43
N ALA A 97 -6.47 -6.30 -4.02
CA ALA A 97 -5.68 -6.38 -2.80
C ALA A 97 -4.45 -5.47 -2.85
N ALA A 98 -3.81 -5.35 -4.02
CA ALA A 98 -2.71 -4.42 -4.22
C ALA A 98 -3.13 -2.98 -4.01
N VAL A 99 -4.20 -2.53 -4.70
CA VAL A 99 -4.73 -1.16 -4.57
C VAL A 99 -5.09 -0.85 -3.13
N ILE A 100 -5.85 -1.72 -2.45
CA ILE A 100 -6.26 -1.51 -1.06
C ILE A 100 -5.05 -1.44 -0.14
N PHE A 101 -4.06 -2.33 -0.32
CA PHE A 101 -2.87 -2.33 0.52
C PHE A 101 -2.02 -1.06 0.32
N THR A 102 -1.84 -0.61 -0.93
CA THR A 102 -1.07 0.60 -1.23
C THR A 102 -1.77 1.88 -0.77
N ASP A 103 -3.10 1.94 -0.89
CA ASP A 103 -3.94 3.05 -0.40
C ASP A 103 -3.83 3.20 1.12
N ASN A 104 -3.85 2.10 1.88
CA ASN A 104 -3.65 2.20 3.33
C ASN A 104 -2.23 2.69 3.69
N LEU A 105 -1.23 2.30 2.90
CA LEU A 105 0.17 2.61 3.19
C LEU A 105 0.55 4.04 2.80
N ILE A 106 -0.18 4.65 1.86
CA ILE A 106 0.10 5.95 1.27
C ILE A 106 -1.11 6.85 1.47
N ASP A 107 -1.04 7.75 2.45
CA ASP A 107 -2.06 8.79 2.61
C ASP A 107 -1.53 10.15 2.12
N THR A 108 -0.24 10.41 2.35
CA THR A 108 0.41 11.69 2.10
C THR A 108 1.62 11.57 1.17
N ALA A 109 2.11 12.72 0.67
CA ALA A 109 3.38 12.79 -0.06
C ALA A 109 4.59 12.36 0.81
N GLU A 110 4.49 12.52 2.13
CA GLU A 110 5.53 12.08 3.08
C GLU A 110 5.63 10.55 3.10
N ASP A 111 4.51 9.85 3.04
CA ASP A 111 4.49 8.39 2.93
C ASP A 111 5.15 7.92 1.62
N VAL A 112 4.85 8.60 0.51
CA VAL A 112 5.47 8.33 -0.79
C VAL A 112 6.98 8.54 -0.72
N ALA A 113 7.41 9.69 -0.21
CA ALA A 113 8.83 10.04 -0.07
C ALA A 113 9.57 9.02 0.82
N LEU A 114 8.93 8.59 1.91
CA LEU A 114 9.44 7.55 2.78
C LEU A 114 9.62 6.23 2.02
N LEU A 115 8.60 5.73 1.34
CA LEU A 115 8.67 4.46 0.60
C LEU A 115 9.67 4.51 -0.57
N LYS A 116 9.78 5.66 -1.24
CA LYS A 116 10.83 5.91 -2.26
C LYS A 116 12.23 5.84 -1.66
N SER A 117 12.46 6.45 -0.49
CA SER A 117 13.75 6.39 0.20
C SER A 117 14.17 4.96 0.58
N ARG A 118 13.19 4.06 0.71
CA ARG A 118 13.39 2.62 0.99
C ARG A 118 13.48 1.77 -0.27
N GLY A 119 13.40 2.38 -1.44
CA GLY A 119 13.41 1.71 -2.74
C GLY A 119 12.15 0.92 -3.04
N ILE A 120 11.06 1.11 -2.29
CA ILE A 120 9.80 0.38 -2.49
C ILE A 120 8.98 1.00 -3.62
N ILE A 121 9.05 2.32 -3.78
CA ILE A 121 8.42 3.01 -4.90
C ILE A 121 9.52 3.49 -5.84
N SER A 122 9.42 3.07 -7.10
CA SER A 122 10.16 3.67 -8.21
C SER A 122 9.17 4.51 -9.02
N ASN A 123 9.30 5.82 -8.92
CA ASN A 123 8.38 6.76 -9.56
C ASN A 123 8.99 7.37 -10.84
N LEU A 124 8.25 7.28 -11.94
CA LEU A 124 8.48 8.06 -13.19
C LEU A 124 7.31 9.01 -13.49
N PHE A 125 6.30 9.07 -12.60
CA PHE A 125 5.02 9.77 -12.71
C PHE A 125 5.04 11.23 -12.19
N GLY A 126 6.20 11.77 -11.79
CA GLY A 126 6.32 13.18 -11.36
C GLY A 126 6.57 13.37 -9.86
N ILE A 127 5.87 14.33 -9.23
CA ILE A 127 6.04 14.70 -7.81
C ILE A 127 5.27 13.74 -6.87
N ASP A 128 5.65 13.71 -5.60
CA ASP A 128 5.18 12.71 -4.62
C ASP A 128 3.70 12.89 -4.26
N GLU A 129 3.18 14.12 -4.33
CA GLU A 129 1.77 14.46 -4.15
C GLU A 129 0.88 13.80 -5.22
N ALA A 130 1.35 13.73 -6.47
CA ALA A 130 0.60 13.13 -7.57
C ALA A 130 0.47 11.61 -7.39
N VAL A 131 1.51 10.97 -6.83
CA VAL A 131 1.49 9.54 -6.52
C VAL A 131 0.53 9.24 -5.36
N ALA A 132 0.52 10.07 -4.32
CA ALA A 132 -0.42 9.91 -3.21
C ALA A 132 -1.87 10.06 -3.69
N ALA A 133 -2.14 11.10 -4.49
CA ALA A 133 -3.47 11.32 -5.08
C ALA A 133 -3.92 10.14 -5.95
N LEU A 134 -3.03 9.60 -6.78
CA LEU A 134 -3.31 8.44 -7.64
C LEU A 134 -3.85 7.24 -6.85
N PHE A 135 -3.18 6.84 -5.77
CA PHE A 135 -3.60 5.66 -5.00
C PHE A 135 -4.88 5.92 -4.19
N ASN A 136 -5.03 7.13 -3.63
CA ASN A 136 -6.24 7.56 -2.94
C ASN A 136 -7.47 7.60 -3.88
N ASP A 137 -7.28 7.96 -5.14
CA ASP A 137 -8.37 7.97 -6.12
C ASP A 137 -8.70 6.56 -6.66
N LEU A 138 -7.68 5.69 -6.83
CA LEU A 138 -7.88 4.29 -7.20
C LEU A 138 -8.76 3.53 -6.19
N SER A 139 -8.57 3.77 -4.89
CA SER A 139 -9.37 3.12 -3.84
C SER A 139 -10.82 3.61 -3.82
N ARG A 140 -11.06 4.90 -4.10
CA ARG A 140 -12.41 5.47 -4.27
C ARG A 140 -13.13 4.88 -5.47
N GLY A 141 -12.40 4.60 -6.57
CA GLY A 141 -12.92 3.91 -7.75
C GLY A 141 -13.30 2.46 -7.47
N ALA A 142 -12.55 1.75 -6.62
CA ALA A 142 -12.81 0.36 -6.26
C ALA A 142 -14.13 0.14 -5.48
N GLY A 143 -14.66 1.19 -4.82
CA GLY A 143 -15.93 1.17 -4.08
C GLY A 143 -17.18 1.46 -4.91
N ARG A 144 -17.05 1.76 -6.22
CA ARG A 144 -18.19 2.02 -7.11
C ARG A 144 -18.37 0.88 -8.10
N GLY A 145 -19.15 -0.12 -7.68
CA GLY A 145 -19.70 -1.13 -8.58
C GLY A 145 -20.57 -2.11 -7.83
#